data_AF-A0A2N3BLN7-F1
#
_entry.id   AF-A0A2N3BLN7-F1
#
_cell.length_a   1.000
_cell.length_b   1.000
_cell.length_c   1.000
_cell.angle_alpha   90.00
_cell.angle_beta   90.00
_cell.angle_gamma   90.00
#
_symmetry.space_group_name_H-M   'P 1'
#
loop_
_entity.id
_entity.type
_entity.pdbx_description
1 polymer ?
#
loop_
_entity_poly.entity_id
_entity_poly.type
_entity_poly.pdbx_seq_one_letter_code
_entity_poly.pdbx_strand_id
1 'polypeptide(L)'
;MINQKSGGRHAGMGLRERQRLIRRENILAAASDLFAAHSFNEVSLEAVDVALNDTMVAASLIKKADSGFVTAGEPFAPQEQAVAMRKDPALKAAIDKAIEEMKADGTLTAMSIKWLGVDVSK
;
A
#
# COMPACT_ATOMS: atom_id res chain seq x y z
N MET A 1 3.67 -35.61 9.24
CA MET A 1 2.58 -35.07 10.09
C MET A 1 3.08 -33.73 10.62
N ILE A 2 2.56 -32.57 10.19
CA ILE A 2 1.36 -31.93 10.72
C ILE A 2 0.59 -31.23 9.58
N ASN A 3 -0.72 -31.41 9.62
CA ASN A 3 -1.75 -30.86 8.75
C ASN A 3 -2.18 -29.48 9.27
N GLN A 4 -2.26 -28.44 8.43
CA GLN A 4 -3.23 -27.36 8.64
C GLN A 4 -3.80 -26.87 7.32
N LYS A 5 -5.12 -27.08 7.20
CA LYS A 5 -6.05 -26.50 6.25
C LYS A 5 -5.95 -24.96 6.26
N SER A 6 -5.68 -24.35 5.11
CA SER A 6 -6.01 -22.94 4.85
C SER A 6 -7.41 -22.87 4.25
N GLY A 7 -8.42 -22.96 5.13
CA GLY A 7 -9.71 -22.32 4.86
C GLY A 7 -9.52 -20.80 4.84
N GLY A 8 -10.21 -20.13 3.92
CA GLY A 8 -9.95 -18.74 3.55
C GLY A 8 -9.70 -17.77 4.70
N ARG A 9 -8.73 -16.88 4.48
CA ARG A 9 -8.62 -15.49 4.97
C ARG A 9 -7.17 -15.01 4.72
N HIS A 10 -7.06 -13.99 3.87
CA HIS A 10 -5.95 -13.04 3.68
C HIS A 10 -4.67 -13.35 4.50
N ALA A 11 -3.70 -14.01 3.85
CA ALA A 11 -2.37 -14.18 4.40
C ALA A 11 -1.52 -12.94 4.07
N GLY A 12 -1.45 -11.99 5.01
CA GLY A 12 -0.44 -10.92 4.96
C GLY A 12 0.96 -11.52 5.05
N MET A 13 1.87 -11.05 4.19
CA MET A 13 3.23 -11.57 4.10
C MET A 13 4.02 -11.23 5.37
N GLY A 14 4.54 -12.27 6.05
CA GLY A 14 5.26 -12.12 7.32
C GLY A 14 6.60 -11.38 7.18
N LEU A 15 7.01 -10.67 8.23
CA LEU A 15 8.25 -9.84 8.30
C LEU A 15 9.52 -10.57 7.83
N ARG A 16 9.58 -11.90 7.99
CA ARG A 16 10.70 -12.76 7.56
C ARG A 16 10.76 -12.97 6.04
N GLU A 17 9.62 -13.04 5.36
CA GLU A 17 9.56 -13.12 3.91
C GLU A 17 10.04 -11.80 3.29
N ARG A 18 9.61 -10.66 3.89
CA ARG A 18 10.04 -9.31 3.54
C ARG A 18 11.57 -9.15 3.61
N GLN A 19 12.19 -9.63 4.69
CA GLN A 19 13.66 -9.58 4.85
C GLN A 19 14.41 -10.49 3.88
N ARG A 20 13.76 -11.54 3.34
CA ARG A 20 14.38 -12.50 2.43
C ARG A 20 14.46 -11.97 0.99
N LEU A 21 13.44 -11.22 0.54
CA LEU A 21 13.41 -10.52 -0.75
C LEU A 21 14.47 -9.40 -0.83
N ILE A 22 14.53 -8.55 0.22
CA ILE A 22 15.50 -7.45 0.35
C ILE A 22 16.95 -7.92 0.14
N ARG A 23 17.32 -9.04 0.75
CA ARG A 23 18.71 -9.52 0.79
C ARG A 23 19.18 -10.22 -0.48
N ARG A 24 18.26 -10.71 -1.33
CA ARG A 24 18.61 -11.55 -2.49
C ARG A 24 18.75 -10.75 -3.78
N GLU A 25 18.11 -9.59 -3.89
CA GLU A 25 17.96 -8.85 -5.17
C GLU A 25 18.31 -7.36 -5.08
N ASN A 26 19.05 -6.92 -4.06
CA ASN A 26 19.41 -5.50 -3.85
C ASN A 26 18.20 -4.56 -3.75
N ILE A 27 17.14 -5.01 -3.06
CA ILE A 27 15.85 -4.32 -2.95
C ILE A 27 15.76 -3.61 -1.60
N LEU A 28 15.45 -2.30 -1.58
CA LEU A 28 15.19 -1.57 -0.32
C LEU A 28 13.69 -1.56 -0.02
N ALA A 29 13.27 -2.09 1.13
CA ALA A 29 11.86 -2.08 1.54
C ALA A 29 11.56 -0.96 2.54
N ALA A 30 10.72 -0.01 2.14
CA ALA A 30 10.23 1.03 3.03
C ALA A 30 9.24 0.47 4.07
N ALA A 31 9.37 0.87 5.34
CA ALA A 31 8.43 0.53 6.42
C ALA A 31 7.82 1.77 7.10
N SER A 32 8.16 2.97 6.64
CA SER A 32 7.66 4.26 7.11
C SER A 32 7.78 5.30 6.00
N ASP A 33 7.01 6.40 6.08
CA ASP A 33 7.03 7.47 5.06
C ASP A 33 8.41 8.10 4.87
N LEU A 34 9.18 8.28 5.95
CA LEU A 34 10.56 8.76 5.88
C LEU A 34 11.46 7.77 5.13
N PHE A 35 11.21 6.47 5.30
CA PHE A 35 11.93 5.42 4.59
C PHE A 35 11.43 5.24 3.15
N ALA A 36 10.18 5.64 2.85
CA ALA A 36 9.63 5.66 1.49
C ALA A 36 10.21 6.79 0.65
N ALA A 37 10.33 8.00 1.21
CA ALA A 37 11.00 9.11 0.53
C ALA A 37 12.50 8.81 0.32
N HIS A 38 13.16 8.21 1.32
CA HIS A 38 14.54 7.77 1.18
C HIS A 38 14.70 6.70 0.11
N SER A 39 13.85 5.67 0.08
CA SER A 39 13.95 4.60 -0.92
C SER A 39 13.71 5.10 -2.34
N PHE A 40 12.82 6.08 -2.52
CA PHE A 40 12.61 6.74 -3.80
C PHE A 40 13.87 7.51 -4.28
N ASN A 41 14.56 8.19 -3.37
CA ASN A 41 15.81 8.87 -3.69
C ASN A 41 16.91 7.88 -4.07
N GLU A 42 17.03 6.75 -3.38
CA GLU A 42 18.01 5.71 -3.72
C GLU A 42 17.79 5.12 -5.13
N VAL A 43 16.53 4.92 -5.53
CA VAL A 43 16.19 4.54 -6.92
C VAL A 43 16.55 5.65 -7.90
N SER A 44 16.30 6.92 -7.54
CA SER A 44 16.62 8.08 -8.39
C SER A 44 18.13 8.31 -8.57
N LEU A 45 18.93 7.91 -7.58
CA LEU A 45 20.38 7.96 -7.62
C LEU A 45 21.00 6.70 -8.25
N GLU A 46 20.18 5.77 -8.75
CA GLU A 46 20.60 4.47 -9.29
C GLU A 46 21.41 3.62 -8.28
N ALA A 47 21.27 3.91 -6.98
CA ALA A 47 21.94 3.16 -5.91
C ALA A 47 21.28 1.79 -5.68
N VAL A 48 19.99 1.69 -6.00
CA VAL A 48 19.21 0.45 -6.02
C VAL A 48 18.33 0.42 -7.27
N ASP A 49 18.09 -0.77 -7.83
CA ASP A 49 17.27 -0.92 -9.03
C ASP A 49 15.76 -0.81 -8.73
N VAL A 50 15.33 -1.22 -7.53
CA VAL A 50 13.92 -1.29 -7.13
C VAL A 50 13.74 -0.97 -5.64
N ALA A 51 12.70 -0.20 -5.32
CA ALA A 51 12.22 0.02 -3.96
C ALA A 51 10.82 -0.58 -3.76
N LEU A 52 10.61 -1.25 -2.62
CA LEU A 52 9.29 -1.76 -2.21
C LEU A 52 8.58 -0.73 -1.34
N ASN A 53 7.42 -0.28 -1.79
CA ASN A 53 6.56 0.70 -1.12
C ASN A 53 5.09 0.25 -1.18
N ASP A 54 4.27 0.77 -0.27
CA ASP A 54 2.82 0.64 -0.37
C ASP A 54 2.32 1.36 -1.63
N THR A 55 1.35 0.77 -2.35
CA THR A 55 0.86 1.30 -3.63
C THR A 55 0.40 2.76 -3.53
N MET A 56 -0.27 3.10 -2.43
CA MET A 56 -0.74 4.47 -2.18
C MET A 56 0.43 5.45 -2.00
N VAL A 57 1.49 5.06 -1.29
CA VAL A 57 2.68 5.89 -1.06
C VAL A 57 3.48 6.03 -2.35
N ALA A 58 3.71 4.92 -3.06
CA ALA A 58 4.40 4.90 -4.34
C ALA A 58 3.70 5.80 -5.37
N ALA A 59 2.37 5.68 -5.50
CA ALA A 59 1.58 6.52 -6.39
C ALA A 59 1.69 8.01 -6.05
N SER A 60 1.61 8.36 -4.76
CA SER A 60 1.82 9.74 -4.30
C SER A 60 3.22 10.26 -4.67
N LEU A 61 4.27 9.47 -4.45
CA LEU A 61 5.65 9.89 -4.71
C LEU A 61 5.91 10.07 -6.21
N ILE A 62 5.51 9.09 -7.03
CA ILE A 62 5.60 9.15 -8.50
C ILE A 62 4.90 10.40 -9.02
N LYS A 63 3.66 10.66 -8.56
CA LYS A 63 2.88 11.83 -8.99
C LYS A 63 3.51 13.15 -8.56
N LYS A 64 4.03 13.24 -7.32
CA LYS A 64 4.62 14.48 -6.80
C LYS A 64 5.96 14.81 -7.45
N ALA A 65 6.78 13.79 -7.71
CA ALA A 65 8.12 13.96 -8.26
C ALA A 65 8.14 14.11 -9.78
N ASP A 66 7.04 13.75 -10.47
CA ASP A 66 6.98 13.67 -11.94
C ASP A 66 8.18 12.90 -12.53
N SER A 67 8.59 11.84 -11.83
CA SER A 67 9.89 11.19 -12.05
C SER A 67 9.94 10.25 -13.24
N GLY A 68 8.79 9.96 -13.87
CA GLY A 68 8.66 8.92 -14.89
C GLY A 68 8.78 7.49 -14.36
N PHE A 69 8.90 7.29 -13.04
CA PHE A 69 8.90 5.95 -12.45
C PHE A 69 7.54 5.29 -12.54
N VAL A 70 7.56 3.97 -12.63
CA VAL A 70 6.37 3.13 -12.74
C VAL A 70 6.38 2.07 -11.65
N THR A 71 5.19 1.70 -11.18
CA THR A 71 5.02 0.51 -10.36
C THR A 71 5.18 -0.74 -11.23
N ALA A 72 5.88 -1.76 -10.74
CA ALA A 72 6.09 -3.03 -11.44
C ALA A 72 5.76 -4.23 -10.55
N GLY A 73 5.34 -5.33 -11.20
CA GLY A 73 4.98 -6.57 -10.52
C GLY A 73 3.58 -6.58 -9.91
N GLU A 74 3.15 -7.78 -9.50
CA GLU A 74 1.86 -7.97 -8.84
C GLU A 74 1.93 -7.62 -7.34
N PRO A 75 0.86 -7.05 -6.76
CA PRO A 75 0.77 -6.85 -5.32
C PRO A 75 0.91 -8.18 -4.56
N PHE A 76 1.84 -8.24 -3.61
CA PHE A 76 2.15 -9.48 -2.88
C PHE A 76 1.79 -9.44 -1.38
N ALA A 77 1.47 -8.25 -0.85
CA ALA A 77 1.12 -8.06 0.55
C ALA A 77 0.00 -7.01 0.67
N PRO A 78 -1.27 -7.39 0.54
CA PRO A 78 -2.39 -6.45 0.63
C PRO A 78 -2.42 -5.82 2.03
N GLN A 79 -2.64 -4.51 2.06
CA GLN A 79 -2.77 -3.72 3.29
C GLN A 79 -4.03 -2.88 3.22
N GLU A 80 -4.83 -2.94 4.28
CA GLU A 80 -6.05 -2.16 4.39
C GLU A 80 -5.80 -0.92 5.26
N GLN A 81 -6.39 0.21 4.84
CA GLN A 81 -6.39 1.45 5.60
C GLN A 81 -7.76 1.63 6.26
N ALA A 82 -7.77 2.08 7.51
CA ALA A 82 -9.00 2.24 8.29
C ALA A 82 -8.94 3.50 9.17
N VAL A 83 -10.12 4.01 9.52
CA VAL A 83 -10.25 5.13 10.46
C VAL A 83 -10.14 4.60 11.89
N ALA A 84 -9.05 4.96 12.58
CA ALA A 84 -8.90 4.67 14.00
C ALA A 84 -9.84 5.56 14.82
N MET A 85 -10.67 4.95 15.68
CA MET A 85 -11.67 5.66 16.48
C MET A 85 -11.87 5.00 17.85
N ARG A 86 -12.50 5.74 18.78
CA ARG A 86 -12.96 5.15 20.05
C ARG A 86 -14.02 4.08 19.79
N LYS A 87 -14.17 3.15 20.73
CA LYS A 87 -15.22 2.12 20.67
C LYS A 87 -16.59 2.77 20.83
N ASP A 88 -17.24 3.05 19.71
CA ASP A 88 -18.58 3.61 19.61
C ASP A 88 -19.30 2.96 18.42
N PRO A 89 -20.30 2.08 18.66
CA PRO A 89 -21.01 1.39 17.60
C PRO A 89 -21.77 2.32 16.65
N ALA A 90 -22.32 3.43 17.15
CA ALA A 90 -23.11 4.36 16.35
C ALA A 90 -22.20 5.16 15.41
N LEU A 91 -21.07 5.66 15.94
CA LEU A 91 -20.07 6.36 15.13
C LEU A 91 -19.45 5.43 14.07
N LYS A 92 -19.13 4.19 14.45
CA LYS A 92 -18.61 3.19 13.51
C LYS A 92 -19.58 2.96 12.36
N ALA A 93 -20.85 2.70 12.65
CA ALA A 93 -21.85 2.45 11.62
C ALA A 93 -22.05 3.65 10.68
N ALA A 94 -22.02 4.87 11.22
CA ALA A 94 -22.12 6.08 10.41
C ALA A 94 -20.91 6.26 9.47
N ILE A 95 -19.70 6.01 9.95
CA ILE A 95 -18.47 6.11 9.15
C ILE A 95 -18.42 5.01 8.09
N ASP A 96 -18.71 3.76 8.45
CA ASP A 96 -18.73 2.64 7.50
C ASP A 96 -19.71 2.94 6.36
N LYS A 97 -20.94 3.37 6.70
CA LYS A 97 -21.96 3.73 5.71
C LYS A 97 -21.50 4.85 4.78
N ALA A 98 -20.90 5.92 5.32
CA ALA A 98 -20.37 7.01 4.50
C ALA A 98 -19.28 6.53 3.54
N ILE A 99 -18.39 5.63 3.99
CA ILE A 99 -17.35 5.05 3.13
C ILE A 99 -17.96 4.16 2.04
N GLU A 100 -18.99 3.38 2.35
CA GLU A 100 -19.71 2.56 1.36
C GLU A 100 -20.43 3.42 0.32
N GLU A 101 -21.08 4.50 0.74
CA GLU A 101 -21.73 5.45 -0.17
C GLU A 101 -20.71 6.11 -1.10
N MET A 102 -19.56 6.56 -0.57
CA MET A 102 -18.47 7.13 -1.38
C MET A 102 -17.82 6.13 -2.35
N LYS A 103 -17.85 4.85 -2.02
CA LYS A 103 -17.41 3.78 -2.93
C LYS A 103 -18.44 3.56 -4.04
N ALA A 104 -19.72 3.53 -3.69
CA ALA A 104 -20.81 3.27 -4.61
C ALA A 104 -21.02 4.41 -5.63
N ASP A 105 -20.87 5.66 -5.19
CA ASP A 105 -21.05 6.84 -6.03
C ASP A 105 -19.79 7.27 -6.80
N GLY A 106 -18.65 6.60 -6.56
CA GLY A 106 -17.38 6.87 -7.22
C GLY A 106 -16.60 8.05 -6.63
N THR A 107 -17.07 8.68 -5.55
CA THR A 107 -16.36 9.77 -4.86
C THR A 107 -14.97 9.31 -4.42
N LEU A 108 -14.85 8.09 -3.88
CA LEU A 108 -13.56 7.57 -3.41
C LEU A 108 -12.58 7.35 -4.57
N THR A 109 -13.06 6.85 -5.70
CA THR A 109 -12.28 6.72 -6.95
C THR A 109 -11.82 8.08 -7.46
N ALA A 110 -12.72 9.08 -7.49
CA ALA A 110 -12.39 10.43 -7.91
C ALA A 110 -11.32 11.07 -7.01
N MET A 111 -11.41 10.86 -5.70
CA MET A 111 -10.39 11.30 -4.75
C MET A 111 -9.05 10.59 -4.99
N SER A 112 -9.06 9.28 -5.22
CA SER A 112 -7.85 8.51 -5.50
C SER A 112 -7.12 9.04 -6.73
N ILE A 113 -7.84 9.23 -7.84
CA ILE A 113 -7.24 9.76 -9.08
C ILE A 113 -6.74 11.20 -8.88
N LYS A 114 -7.52 12.04 -8.19
CA LYS A 114 -7.14 13.44 -7.91
C LYS A 114 -5.84 13.52 -7.12
N TRP A 115 -5.66 12.72 -6.08
CA TRP A 115 -4.51 12.85 -5.18
C TRP A 115 -3.34 11.92 -5.53
N LEU A 116 -3.61 10.77 -6.14
CA LEU A 116 -2.62 9.71 -6.40
C LEU A 116 -2.39 9.45 -7.89
N GLY A 117 -3.28 9.92 -8.77
CA GLY A 117 -3.16 9.72 -10.23
C GLY A 117 -3.61 8.35 -10.71
N VAL A 118 -3.85 7.41 -9.78
CA VAL A 118 -4.36 6.06 -10.03
C VAL A 118 -5.47 5.75 -9.05
N ASP A 119 -6.29 4.75 -9.37
CA ASP A 119 -7.35 4.28 -8.49
C ASP A 119 -6.83 3.16 -7.58
N VAL A 120 -6.63 3.49 -6.29
CA VAL A 120 -6.24 2.53 -5.23
C VAL A 120 -7.40 2.20 -4.30
N SER A 121 -8.63 2.62 -4.67
CA SER A 121 -9.83 2.43 -3.84
C SER A 121 -10.52 1.06 -4.05
N LYS A 122 -9.95 0.23 -4.93
CA LYS A 122 -10.47 -1.07 -5.36
C LYS A 122 -9.79 -2.23 -4.65
#